data_AF-A0A6P8SC47-F1
#
_entry.id   AF-A0A6P8SC47-F1
#
_cell.length_a   1.000
_cell.length_b   1.000
_cell.length_c   1.000
_cell.angle_alpha   90.00
_cell.angle_beta   90.00
_cell.angle_gamma   90.00
#
_symmetry.space_group_name_H-M   'P 1'
#
loop_
_entity.id
_entity.type
_entity.pdbx_description
1 polymer ?
#
loop_
_entity_poly.entity_id
_entity_poly.type
_entity_poly.pdbx_seq_one_letter_code
_entity_poly.pdbx_strand_id
1 'polypeptide(L)'
;MDGFAALELILAFSAFVTCNFNTEAREKLESIQNSAEFLPSTNHTTLSTMTEMTVTTIYTTSNFIHHTHSIKPPSTAVITIGNTTHHNPSIVTTTPTANTTHSHVTGNTTQHNLSIATTTLTANTTHSHITGNTTQHNLSIATTTPTANTTRSHVTGNTTQHNLSIATTTPTANTTLSHVTGNTTQHNLSIATTTPTANTTHSHITGNTTPHNHSIVTTTPAANITVLTTRETVGPTLSPIPSPPPVLNYSVKWPNSSAICIQASMGLELIVLSSNKEQYFNIERDGTTSTGTCGEDKSNLNITFNKGFIGITFEKSEDSYYISEIEALLKLSPQGVLYYGKKTNQQLFKTWLGYSFKCASKQTVMLADSLQFRTIKTQLQAFSINDNKFGKVSECLADHNTVAIAVGLTVVILIVLSLIIYGIYIKRKSDGYQRI
;
A
#
# COMPACT_ATOMS: atom_id res chain seq x y z
N MET A 1 -21.93 -61.15 18.54
CA MET A 1 -21.66 -60.88 17.10
C MET A 1 -21.36 -59.39 16.97
N ASP A 2 -20.30 -58.91 17.63
CA ASP A 2 -20.19 -57.47 17.96
C ASP A 2 -18.84 -56.83 17.56
N GLY A 3 -17.95 -57.59 16.91
CA GLY A 3 -16.67 -57.06 16.39
C GLY A 3 -16.76 -56.49 14.97
N PHE A 4 -17.77 -56.90 14.19
CA PHE A 4 -17.91 -56.51 12.79
C PHE A 4 -18.47 -55.08 12.62
N ALA A 5 -19.35 -54.64 13.53
CA ALA A 5 -19.95 -53.30 13.48
C ALA A 5 -18.94 -52.18 13.83
N ALA A 6 -17.95 -52.46 14.68
CA ALA A 6 -16.91 -51.48 15.04
C ALA A 6 -15.90 -51.25 13.91
N LEU A 7 -15.58 -52.30 13.13
CA LEU A 7 -14.68 -52.21 11.99
C LEU A 7 -15.32 -51.46 10.82
N GLU A 8 -16.62 -51.67 10.57
CA GLU A 8 -17.40 -50.92 9.58
C GLU A 8 -17.47 -49.42 9.89
N LEU A 9 -17.61 -49.04 11.17
CA LEU A 9 -17.62 -47.63 11.57
C LEU A 9 -16.25 -46.95 11.36
N ILE A 10 -15.15 -47.66 11.66
CA ILE A 10 -13.79 -47.13 11.47
C ILE A 10 -13.46 -46.99 9.97
N LEU A 11 -13.89 -47.96 9.14
CA LEU A 11 -13.73 -47.89 7.69
C LEU A 11 -14.55 -46.74 7.08
N ALA A 12 -15.77 -46.51 7.55
CA ALA A 12 -16.62 -45.40 7.12
C ALA A 12 -16.00 -44.02 7.44
N PHE A 13 -15.37 -43.86 8.61
CA PHE A 13 -14.68 -42.61 8.97
C PHE A 13 -13.40 -42.39 8.14
N SER A 14 -12.66 -43.46 7.81
CA SER A 14 -11.45 -43.36 6.96
C SER A 14 -11.78 -43.01 5.51
N ALA A 15 -12.89 -43.51 4.98
CA ALA A 15 -13.36 -43.20 3.62
C ALA A 15 -13.83 -41.74 3.49
N PHE A 16 -14.46 -41.17 4.53
CA PHE A 16 -14.93 -39.78 4.53
C PHE A 16 -13.78 -38.75 4.54
N VAL A 17 -12.67 -39.08 5.21
CA VAL A 17 -11.46 -38.23 5.26
C VAL A 17 -10.69 -38.28 3.93
N THR A 18 -10.66 -39.45 3.27
CA THR A 18 -9.93 -39.64 2.01
C THR A 18 -10.66 -39.02 0.80
N CYS A 19 -11.99 -38.93 0.86
CA CYS A 19 -12.80 -38.35 -0.22
C CYS A 19 -12.71 -36.81 -0.29
N ASN A 20 -12.48 -36.12 0.84
CA ASN A 20 -12.33 -34.65 0.85
C ASN A 20 -10.94 -34.17 0.39
N PHE A 21 -9.91 -35.01 0.49
CA PHE A 21 -8.54 -34.62 0.08
C PHE A 21 -8.27 -34.77 -1.42
N ASN A 22 -9.10 -35.54 -2.15
CA ASN A 22 -8.82 -35.92 -3.54
C ASN A 22 -9.56 -35.06 -4.58
N THR A 23 -10.48 -34.21 -4.15
CA THR A 23 -11.22 -33.27 -5.01
C THR A 23 -10.42 -32.01 -5.36
N GLU A 24 -9.36 -31.70 -4.60
CA GLU A 24 -8.60 -30.44 -4.73
C GLU A 24 -7.32 -30.58 -5.59
N ALA A 25 -7.01 -31.79 -6.08
CA ALA A 25 -5.81 -32.08 -6.86
C ALA A 25 -6.05 -32.40 -8.35
N ARG A 26 -7.30 -32.35 -8.84
CA ARG A 26 -7.65 -32.87 -10.18
C ARG A 26 -8.34 -31.88 -11.11
N GLU A 27 -7.89 -30.63 -11.13
CA GLU A 27 -8.26 -29.69 -12.20
C GLU A 27 -7.11 -28.72 -12.58
N LYS A 28 -5.95 -29.29 -12.90
CA LYS A 28 -4.90 -28.63 -13.70
C LYS A 28 -4.23 -29.66 -14.62
N LEU A 29 -4.74 -29.85 -15.83
CA LEU A 29 -3.96 -30.06 -17.07
C LEU A 29 -4.88 -30.34 -18.27
N GLU A 30 -4.82 -29.47 -19.27
CA GLU A 30 -5.08 -29.63 -20.73
C GLU A 30 -5.55 -28.24 -21.23
N SER A 31 -4.76 -27.47 -21.99
CA SER A 31 -4.47 -27.68 -23.40
C SER A 31 -3.38 -26.70 -23.89
N ILE A 32 -2.64 -27.11 -24.92
CA ILE A 32 -1.40 -26.52 -25.46
C ILE A 32 -1.59 -26.13 -26.96
N GLN A 33 -1.06 -24.94 -27.32
CA GLN A 33 -0.36 -24.49 -28.57
C GLN A 33 -0.97 -23.79 -29.82
N ASN A 34 -0.08 -22.91 -30.35
CA ASN A 34 0.21 -22.40 -31.72
C ASN A 34 -0.15 -20.90 -31.97
N SER A 35 0.62 -20.02 -32.63
CA SER A 35 1.93 -20.04 -33.34
C SER A 35 2.33 -18.62 -33.90
N ALA A 36 3.64 -18.34 -34.09
CA ALA A 36 4.39 -17.48 -35.08
C ALA A 36 3.97 -15.99 -35.37
N GLU A 37 4.76 -15.00 -35.85
CA GLU A 37 6.18 -14.61 -36.07
C GLU A 37 6.15 -13.15 -36.69
N PHE A 38 7.27 -12.38 -36.65
CA PHE A 38 7.71 -11.20 -37.49
C PHE A 38 8.16 -9.89 -36.76
N LEU A 39 9.39 -9.47 -37.10
CA LEU A 39 10.07 -8.14 -36.99
C LEU A 39 10.28 -7.60 -38.44
N PRO A 40 10.73 -6.35 -38.79
CA PRO A 40 11.70 -5.47 -38.08
C PRO A 40 11.58 -3.91 -38.26
N SER A 41 12.59 -3.20 -37.68
CA SER A 41 13.09 -1.80 -37.66
C SER A 41 13.03 -0.88 -38.91
N THR A 42 13.03 0.48 -38.74
CA THR A 42 13.94 1.47 -39.44
C THR A 42 13.82 2.96 -38.97
N ASN A 43 14.82 3.79 -39.37
CA ASN A 43 15.30 5.11 -38.85
C ASN A 43 14.97 6.39 -39.69
N HIS A 44 15.15 7.58 -39.05
CA HIS A 44 15.57 8.94 -39.51
C HIS A 44 14.67 9.89 -40.38
N THR A 45 14.60 11.21 -40.03
CA THR A 45 15.24 12.43 -40.68
C THR A 45 14.51 13.78 -40.38
N THR A 46 15.27 14.91 -40.41
CA THR A 46 15.04 16.35 -40.11
C THR A 46 14.30 17.24 -41.15
N LEU A 47 13.73 18.41 -40.77
CA LEU A 47 13.80 19.69 -41.54
C LEU A 47 13.45 20.98 -40.72
N SER A 48 13.91 22.13 -41.26
CA SER A 48 14.27 23.46 -40.71
C SER A 48 13.20 24.59 -40.80
N THR A 49 13.38 25.73 -40.11
CA THR A 49 13.30 27.13 -40.65
C THR A 49 13.63 28.24 -39.62
N MET A 50 14.26 29.32 -40.11
CA MET A 50 14.84 30.46 -39.37
C MET A 50 13.86 31.62 -39.11
N THR A 51 13.88 32.24 -37.92
CA THR A 51 13.83 33.71 -37.71
C THR A 51 14.13 34.11 -36.25
N GLU A 52 14.82 35.25 -36.07
CA GLU A 52 15.28 35.90 -34.81
C GLU A 52 16.43 35.26 -34.02
N MET A 53 17.41 36.11 -33.67
CA MET A 53 18.71 35.79 -33.06
C MET A 53 18.56 35.34 -31.59
N THR A 54 17.92 34.19 -31.40
CA THR A 54 17.99 33.37 -30.19
C THR A 54 18.95 32.21 -30.50
N VAL A 55 20.13 32.20 -29.86
CA VAL A 55 21.07 31.09 -30.03
C VAL A 55 20.57 29.92 -29.21
N THR A 56 19.64 29.16 -29.78
CA THR A 56 19.11 27.94 -29.17
C THR A 56 20.10 26.82 -29.43
N THR A 57 20.79 26.37 -28.39
CA THR A 57 21.65 25.19 -28.51
C THR A 57 20.85 23.94 -28.15
N ILE A 58 20.67 23.03 -29.11
CA ILE A 58 19.90 21.79 -28.95
C ILE A 58 20.88 20.61 -28.87
N TYR A 59 20.90 19.91 -27.74
CA TYR A 59 21.65 18.66 -27.57
C TYR A 59 20.68 17.48 -27.61
N THR A 60 20.84 16.59 -28.59
CA THR A 60 20.07 15.34 -28.69
C THR A 60 21.02 14.15 -28.62
N THR A 61 20.77 13.22 -27.69
CA THR A 61 21.53 11.96 -27.61
C THR A 61 20.63 10.76 -27.35
N SER A 62 20.96 9.62 -27.96
CA SER A 62 20.24 8.35 -27.84
C SER A 62 21.23 7.21 -27.59
N ASN A 63 21.00 6.41 -26.54
CA ASN A 63 21.70 5.15 -26.19
C ASN A 63 23.24 5.23 -26.03
N PHE A 64 23.74 5.85 -24.95
CA PHE A 64 25.18 5.84 -24.61
C PHE A 64 25.46 5.65 -23.12
N ILE A 65 26.70 5.25 -22.80
CA ILE A 65 27.13 4.85 -21.46
C ILE A 65 27.59 6.04 -20.58
N HIS A 66 28.13 7.13 -21.16
CA HIS A 66 28.56 8.34 -20.43
C HIS A 66 28.58 9.60 -21.32
N HIS A 67 28.06 10.73 -20.82
CA HIS A 67 28.19 12.04 -21.49
C HIS A 67 28.32 13.22 -20.50
N THR A 68 29.26 14.14 -20.77
CA THR A 68 29.53 15.37 -20.01
C THR A 68 29.70 16.54 -20.98
N HIS A 69 28.93 17.62 -20.84
CA HIS A 69 29.05 18.84 -21.65
C HIS A 69 29.21 20.06 -20.74
N SER A 70 30.10 20.99 -21.11
CA SER A 70 30.21 22.32 -20.52
C SER A 70 29.62 23.33 -21.49
N ILE A 71 28.39 23.78 -21.21
CA ILE A 71 27.61 24.62 -22.12
C ILE A 71 27.79 26.08 -21.69
N LYS A 72 28.32 26.91 -22.60
CA LYS A 72 28.38 28.36 -22.45
C LYS A 72 27.33 28.99 -23.37
N PRO A 73 26.08 29.24 -22.92
CA PRO A 73 25.00 29.63 -23.80
C PRO A 73 24.94 31.15 -24.03
N PRO A 74 24.22 31.60 -25.07
CA PRO A 74 23.45 32.85 -25.01
C PRO A 74 21.95 32.52 -24.83
N SER A 75 21.27 33.25 -23.93
CA SER A 75 19.81 33.31 -23.67
C SER A 75 19.01 32.00 -23.43
N THR A 76 19.17 30.92 -24.20
CA THR A 76 18.36 29.68 -24.08
C THR A 76 19.12 28.39 -24.40
N ALA A 77 19.07 27.40 -23.50
CA ALA A 77 19.64 26.06 -23.70
C ALA A 77 18.52 24.98 -23.70
N VAL A 78 18.58 24.01 -24.62
CA VAL A 78 17.64 22.89 -24.70
C VAL A 78 18.40 21.56 -24.73
N ILE A 79 18.15 20.70 -23.75
CA ILE A 79 18.79 19.39 -23.59
C ILE A 79 17.70 18.32 -23.72
N THR A 80 17.86 17.36 -24.64
CA THR A 80 16.92 16.24 -24.81
C THR A 80 17.67 14.91 -24.83
N ILE A 81 17.29 13.98 -23.94
CA ILE A 81 18.00 12.71 -23.74
C ILE A 81 17.00 11.54 -23.73
N GLY A 82 17.38 10.43 -24.38
CA GLY A 82 16.69 9.13 -24.31
C GLY A 82 17.22 8.21 -23.20
N ASN A 83 17.11 6.88 -23.39
CA ASN A 83 17.66 5.90 -22.45
C ASN A 83 19.17 6.12 -22.26
N THR A 84 19.63 6.23 -21.00
CA THR A 84 21.05 6.49 -20.68
C THR A 84 21.42 5.96 -19.30
N THR A 85 22.64 5.46 -19.13
CA THR A 85 23.13 5.08 -17.79
C THR A 85 23.64 6.29 -17.01
N HIS A 86 24.35 7.22 -17.65
CA HIS A 86 24.92 8.36 -16.94
C HIS A 86 24.98 9.62 -17.81
N HIS A 87 24.32 10.69 -17.35
CA HIS A 87 24.30 11.99 -18.02
C HIS A 87 24.57 13.11 -17.01
N ASN A 88 25.60 13.92 -17.24
CA ASN A 88 26.01 14.99 -16.31
C ASN A 88 26.28 16.32 -17.04
N PRO A 89 25.23 17.02 -17.49
CA PRO A 89 25.35 18.31 -18.15
C PRO A 89 25.66 19.41 -17.14
N SER A 90 26.64 20.26 -17.47
CA SER A 90 26.98 21.45 -16.69
C SER A 90 26.83 22.71 -17.53
N ILE A 91 26.03 23.65 -17.05
CA ILE A 91 25.80 24.96 -17.68
C ILE A 91 26.44 26.02 -16.81
N VAL A 92 27.36 26.80 -17.39
CA VAL A 92 28.02 27.92 -16.71
C VAL A 92 27.86 29.18 -17.54
N THR A 93 27.22 30.20 -16.97
CA THR A 93 26.87 31.44 -17.69
C THR A 93 27.22 32.68 -16.88
N THR A 94 27.82 33.70 -17.52
CA THR A 94 28.33 34.90 -16.83
C THR A 94 27.75 36.23 -17.32
N THR A 95 27.02 36.31 -18.45
CA THR A 95 26.82 37.61 -19.15
C THR A 95 25.53 37.90 -19.95
N PRO A 96 24.49 37.06 -20.10
CA PRO A 96 23.23 37.53 -20.69
C PRO A 96 22.34 38.19 -19.64
N THR A 97 21.43 39.07 -20.06
CA THR A 97 20.45 39.72 -19.19
C THR A 97 19.51 38.68 -18.54
N ALA A 98 19.12 37.63 -19.27
CA ALA A 98 18.32 36.52 -18.76
C ALA A 98 18.80 35.17 -19.32
N ASN A 99 18.56 34.08 -18.59
CA ASN A 99 18.88 32.72 -19.01
C ASN A 99 17.66 31.79 -18.88
N THR A 100 17.42 30.97 -19.89
CA THR A 100 16.39 29.92 -19.87
C THR A 100 16.99 28.55 -20.20
N THR A 101 16.82 27.57 -19.32
CA THR A 101 17.26 26.19 -19.55
C THR A 101 16.06 25.25 -19.62
N HIS A 102 15.94 24.48 -20.69
CA HIS A 102 15.00 23.36 -20.82
C HIS A 102 15.76 22.04 -20.85
N SER A 103 15.44 21.13 -19.93
CA SER A 103 15.99 19.78 -19.89
C SER A 103 14.86 18.77 -20.01
N HIS A 104 14.93 17.89 -20.98
CA HIS A 104 13.95 16.84 -21.25
C HIS A 104 14.62 15.47 -21.23
N VAL A 105 14.27 14.64 -20.26
CA VAL A 105 14.81 13.29 -20.10
C VAL A 105 13.68 12.29 -20.32
N THR A 106 13.88 11.34 -21.22
CA THR A 106 12.89 10.31 -21.56
C THR A 106 13.46 8.91 -21.50
N GLY A 107 12.65 7.96 -21.02
CA GLY A 107 13.00 6.54 -21.00
C GLY A 107 13.69 6.08 -19.71
N ASN A 108 14.53 5.05 -19.80
CA ASN A 108 15.23 4.47 -18.64
C ASN A 108 16.56 5.19 -18.42
N THR A 109 16.68 5.88 -17.29
CA THR A 109 17.86 6.63 -16.89
C THR A 109 18.42 6.12 -15.57
N THR A 110 19.68 5.70 -15.50
CA THR A 110 20.27 5.34 -14.19
C THR A 110 20.63 6.61 -13.43
N GLN A 111 21.38 7.54 -14.02
CA GLN A 111 21.77 8.78 -13.36
C GLN A 111 21.70 9.99 -14.30
N HIS A 112 21.01 11.05 -13.86
CA HIS A 112 20.97 12.35 -14.52
C HIS A 112 21.31 13.47 -13.53
N ASN A 113 22.43 14.14 -13.74
CA ASN A 113 22.94 15.20 -12.86
C ASN A 113 23.04 16.52 -13.64
N LEU A 114 22.05 17.40 -13.53
CA LEU A 114 22.10 18.72 -14.17
C LEU A 114 22.61 19.77 -13.18
N SER A 115 23.77 20.37 -13.49
CA SER A 115 24.32 21.48 -12.72
C SER A 115 24.26 22.79 -13.49
N ILE A 116 23.68 23.81 -12.88
CA ILE A 116 23.56 25.16 -13.45
C ILE A 116 24.24 26.14 -12.50
N ALA A 117 25.27 26.82 -12.97
CA ALA A 117 25.96 27.87 -12.25
C ALA A 117 25.89 29.18 -13.03
N THR A 118 25.27 30.21 -12.45
CA THR A 118 25.13 31.52 -13.12
C THR A 118 25.53 32.66 -12.21
N THR A 119 26.21 33.66 -12.78
CA THR A 119 26.58 34.89 -12.09
C THR A 119 25.95 36.11 -12.79
N THR A 120 25.40 37.05 -12.01
CA THR A 120 24.95 38.39 -12.47
C THR A 120 23.89 38.38 -13.59
N LEU A 121 22.65 37.97 -13.29
CA LEU A 121 21.51 37.95 -14.23
C LEU A 121 20.34 38.81 -13.70
N THR A 122 19.46 39.33 -14.55
CA THR A 122 18.16 39.86 -14.07
C THR A 122 17.16 38.73 -13.84
N ALA A 123 17.16 37.68 -14.67
CA ALA A 123 16.27 36.53 -14.49
C ALA A 123 16.94 35.20 -14.87
N ASN A 124 16.72 34.16 -14.06
CA ASN A 124 17.09 32.77 -14.37
C ASN A 124 15.85 31.87 -14.35
N THR A 125 15.59 31.16 -15.45
CA THR A 125 14.46 30.25 -15.57
C THR A 125 14.96 28.84 -15.93
N THR A 126 14.62 27.85 -15.11
CA THR A 126 14.98 26.45 -15.36
C THR A 126 13.72 25.59 -15.42
N HIS A 127 13.54 24.88 -16.53
CA HIS A 127 12.50 23.88 -16.74
C HIS A 127 13.15 22.51 -16.90
N SER A 128 12.90 21.61 -15.95
CA SER A 128 13.34 20.22 -16.03
C SER A 128 12.12 19.31 -16.14
N HIS A 129 12.08 18.48 -17.17
CA HIS A 129 11.02 17.51 -17.44
C HIS A 129 11.62 16.12 -17.57
N ILE A 130 11.14 15.18 -16.77
CA ILE A 130 11.61 13.79 -16.77
C ILE A 130 10.41 12.87 -16.94
N THR A 131 10.51 11.92 -17.86
CA THR A 131 9.46 10.93 -18.12
C THR A 131 10.07 9.54 -18.31
N GLY A 132 9.77 8.60 -17.42
CA GLY A 132 10.27 7.22 -17.48
C GLY A 132 10.84 6.73 -16.14
N ASN A 133 11.66 5.68 -16.18
CA ASN A 133 12.25 5.10 -14.98
C ASN A 133 13.63 5.72 -14.72
N THR A 134 13.78 6.46 -13.62
CA THR A 134 15.03 7.13 -13.25
C THR A 134 15.57 6.58 -11.93
N THR A 135 16.81 6.10 -11.85
CA THR A 135 17.34 5.70 -10.53
C THR A 135 17.72 6.95 -9.72
N GLN A 136 18.47 7.88 -10.31
CA GLN A 136 18.87 9.11 -9.64
C GLN A 136 18.71 10.32 -10.57
N HIS A 137 17.98 11.34 -10.09
CA HIS A 137 17.94 12.66 -10.69
C HIS A 137 18.44 13.70 -9.69
N ASN A 138 19.50 14.41 -10.06
CA ASN A 138 20.04 15.52 -9.28
C ASN A 138 19.99 16.80 -10.12
N LEU A 139 19.27 17.81 -9.63
CA LEU A 139 19.28 19.15 -10.20
C LEU A 139 19.87 20.12 -9.18
N SER A 140 21.00 20.73 -9.53
CA SER A 140 21.71 21.69 -8.68
C SER A 140 21.79 23.04 -9.38
N ILE A 141 21.26 24.08 -8.74
CA ILE A 141 21.25 25.45 -9.25
C ILE A 141 21.97 26.34 -8.25
N ALA A 142 23.04 27.00 -8.70
CA ALA A 142 23.79 27.98 -7.95
C ALA A 142 23.78 29.32 -8.69
N THR A 143 23.14 30.33 -8.10
CA THR A 143 22.98 31.64 -8.73
C THR A 143 23.45 32.77 -7.82
N THR A 144 24.33 33.64 -8.31
CA THR A 144 24.71 34.87 -7.59
C THR A 144 24.03 36.09 -8.19
N THR A 145 23.37 36.90 -7.34
CA THR A 145 22.71 38.18 -7.65
C THR A 145 21.60 38.19 -8.73
N PRO A 146 20.66 37.24 -8.81
CA PRO A 146 19.51 37.34 -9.73
C PRO A 146 18.40 38.27 -9.21
N THR A 147 17.79 39.14 -10.03
CA THR A 147 16.56 39.85 -9.60
C THR A 147 15.41 38.86 -9.39
N ALA A 148 15.24 37.88 -10.28
CA ALA A 148 14.26 36.80 -10.17
C ALA A 148 14.85 35.42 -10.51
N ASN A 149 14.55 34.40 -9.71
CA ASN A 149 14.90 33.00 -10.00
C ASN A 149 13.64 32.14 -10.04
N THR A 150 13.39 31.47 -11.17
CA THR A 150 12.24 30.57 -11.36
C THR A 150 12.72 29.17 -11.70
N THR A 151 12.41 28.20 -10.86
CA THR A 151 12.71 26.79 -11.10
C THR A 151 11.43 25.98 -11.19
N ARG A 152 11.23 25.27 -12.30
CA ARG A 152 10.14 24.33 -12.50
C ARG A 152 10.69 22.94 -12.79
N SER A 153 10.52 22.01 -11.86
CA SER A 153 10.87 20.60 -12.05
C SER A 153 9.60 19.77 -12.17
N HIS A 154 9.51 18.93 -13.19
CA HIS A 154 8.43 17.99 -13.41
C HIS A 154 8.99 16.59 -13.64
N VAL A 155 8.65 15.64 -12.78
CA VAL A 155 9.09 14.26 -12.88
C VAL A 155 7.87 13.37 -13.02
N THR A 156 7.85 12.48 -14.00
CA THR A 156 6.78 11.51 -14.24
C THR A 156 7.34 10.10 -14.45
N GLY A 157 6.94 9.14 -13.62
CA GLY A 157 7.41 7.75 -13.69
C GLY A 157 8.06 7.27 -12.38
N ASN A 158 8.79 6.16 -12.43
CA ASN A 158 9.42 5.59 -11.23
C ASN A 158 10.80 6.21 -11.01
N THR A 159 10.99 6.92 -9.89
CA THR A 159 12.25 7.60 -9.56
C THR A 159 12.84 7.12 -8.23
N THR A 160 13.99 6.45 -8.17
CA THR A 160 14.50 6.03 -6.84
C THR A 160 14.91 7.24 -6.00
N GLN A 161 15.61 8.21 -6.58
CA GLN A 161 16.03 9.42 -5.87
C GLN A 161 15.86 10.66 -6.74
N HIS A 162 15.18 11.67 -6.20
CA HIS A 162 15.06 13.01 -6.80
C HIS A 162 15.61 14.06 -5.82
N ASN A 163 16.72 14.68 -6.18
CA ASN A 163 17.36 15.74 -5.39
C ASN A 163 17.30 17.06 -6.14
N LEU A 164 16.72 18.08 -5.53
CA LEU A 164 16.71 19.45 -6.02
C LEU A 164 17.41 20.36 -5.01
N SER A 165 18.51 20.99 -5.42
CA SER A 165 19.30 21.89 -4.58
C SER A 165 19.39 23.25 -5.24
N ILE A 166 18.96 24.29 -4.53
CA ILE A 166 18.97 25.67 -5.02
C ILE A 166 19.71 26.55 -4.01
N ALA A 167 20.81 27.15 -4.45
CA ALA A 167 21.57 28.12 -3.67
C ALA A 167 21.55 29.48 -4.39
N THR A 168 20.94 30.48 -3.77
CA THR A 168 20.82 31.82 -4.36
C THR A 168 21.27 32.91 -3.38
N THR A 169 22.18 33.78 -3.82
CA THR A 169 22.58 34.94 -3.02
C THR A 169 21.87 36.21 -3.53
N THR A 170 21.22 36.95 -2.64
CA THR A 170 20.56 38.25 -2.90
C THR A 170 19.46 38.30 -3.98
N PRO A 171 18.43 37.42 -3.99
CA PRO A 171 17.34 37.53 -4.97
C PRO A 171 16.25 38.54 -4.55
N THR A 172 15.64 39.29 -5.48
CA THR A 172 14.41 40.05 -5.15
C THR A 172 13.22 39.09 -5.00
N ALA A 173 13.10 38.12 -5.92
CA ALA A 173 12.09 37.07 -5.88
C ALA A 173 12.67 35.68 -6.21
N ASN A 174 12.29 34.65 -5.46
CA ASN A 174 12.59 33.25 -5.77
C ASN A 174 11.30 32.43 -5.83
N THR A 175 11.08 31.74 -6.95
CA THR A 175 9.92 30.89 -7.18
C THR A 175 10.37 29.48 -7.54
N THR A 176 10.01 28.50 -6.72
CA THR A 176 10.30 27.08 -6.98
C THR A 176 9.00 26.31 -7.08
N LEU A 177 8.77 25.67 -8.23
CA LEU A 177 7.68 24.76 -8.51
C LEU A 177 8.24 23.35 -8.75
N SER A 178 8.06 22.44 -7.80
CA SER A 178 8.46 21.03 -7.97
C SER A 178 7.22 20.16 -8.07
N HIS A 179 7.09 19.40 -9.16
CA HIS A 179 6.00 18.47 -9.37
C HIS A 179 6.57 17.08 -9.64
N VAL A 180 6.18 16.09 -8.83
CA VAL A 180 6.62 14.70 -9.02
C VAL A 180 5.39 13.81 -9.11
N THR A 181 5.30 12.96 -10.12
CA THR A 181 4.16 12.06 -10.36
C THR A 181 4.69 10.65 -10.63
N GLY A 182 4.30 9.66 -9.82
CA GLY A 182 4.81 8.28 -9.90
C GLY A 182 5.58 7.84 -8.65
N ASN A 183 6.11 6.62 -8.65
CA ASN A 183 6.74 6.02 -7.46
C ASN A 183 8.13 6.62 -7.22
N THR A 184 8.32 7.43 -6.17
CA THR A 184 9.60 8.09 -5.86
C THR A 184 10.19 7.69 -4.51
N THR A 185 11.23 6.84 -4.46
CA THR A 185 11.71 6.27 -3.19
C THR A 185 12.32 7.29 -2.23
N GLN A 186 12.89 8.39 -2.72
CA GLN A 186 13.41 9.52 -1.95
C GLN A 186 13.27 10.85 -2.72
N HIS A 187 12.74 11.88 -2.07
CA HIS A 187 12.68 13.24 -2.63
C HIS A 187 13.27 14.26 -1.65
N ASN A 188 14.40 14.87 -2.03
CA ASN A 188 15.09 15.87 -1.22
C ASN A 188 15.03 17.23 -1.92
N LEU A 189 14.59 18.26 -1.20
CA LEU A 189 14.59 19.64 -1.67
C LEU A 189 15.35 20.52 -0.67
N SER A 190 16.45 21.12 -1.12
CA SER A 190 17.24 22.06 -0.31
C SER A 190 17.25 23.43 -0.99
N ILE A 191 16.86 24.46 -0.24
CA ILE A 191 16.86 25.84 -0.73
C ILE A 191 17.62 26.71 0.29
N ALA A 192 18.74 27.28 -0.12
CA ALA A 192 19.53 28.23 0.66
C ALA A 192 19.46 29.60 0.01
N THR A 193 18.90 30.60 0.71
CA THR A 193 18.79 31.98 0.20
C THR A 193 19.29 33.01 1.20
N THR A 194 20.12 33.95 0.74
CA THR A 194 20.52 35.12 1.53
C THR A 194 19.76 36.35 1.01
N THR A 195 19.03 37.03 1.90
CA THR A 195 18.27 38.28 1.64
C THR A 195 17.26 38.28 0.46
N PRO A 196 16.18 37.47 0.50
CA PRO A 196 15.05 37.60 -0.43
C PRO A 196 14.02 38.66 -0.01
N THR A 197 13.42 39.41 -0.97
CA THR A 197 12.22 40.24 -0.71
C THR A 197 10.95 39.38 -0.71
N ALA A 198 10.89 38.33 -1.54
CA ALA A 198 9.82 37.33 -1.56
C ALA A 198 10.35 35.94 -1.94
N ASN A 199 9.91 34.89 -1.24
CA ASN A 199 10.23 33.49 -1.56
C ASN A 199 8.95 32.65 -1.61
N THR A 200 8.67 32.04 -2.77
CA THR A 200 7.49 31.21 -3.01
C THR A 200 7.95 29.81 -3.42
N THR A 201 7.66 28.82 -2.58
CA THR A 201 7.96 27.42 -2.89
C THR A 201 6.65 26.63 -2.91
N HIS A 202 6.35 26.04 -4.06
CA HIS A 202 5.25 25.10 -4.23
C HIS A 202 5.83 23.74 -4.66
N SER A 203 5.62 22.74 -3.83
CA SER A 203 6.03 21.36 -4.12
C SER A 203 4.82 20.47 -4.05
N HIS A 204 4.57 19.71 -5.11
CA HIS A 204 3.43 18.81 -5.26
C HIS A 204 3.93 17.43 -5.71
N ILE A 205 3.61 16.40 -4.95
CA ILE A 205 4.04 15.03 -5.24
C ILE A 205 2.79 14.15 -5.28
N THR A 206 2.68 13.34 -6.34
CA THR A 206 1.55 12.44 -6.63
C THR A 206 2.08 11.04 -6.90
N GLY A 207 2.19 10.19 -5.88
CA GLY A 207 2.67 8.80 -6.01
C GLY A 207 3.20 8.22 -4.70
N ASN A 208 3.69 6.97 -4.71
CA ASN A 208 4.28 6.32 -3.53
C ASN A 208 5.67 6.90 -3.26
N THR A 209 5.90 7.46 -2.06
CA THR A 209 7.20 8.05 -1.70
C THR A 209 7.62 7.74 -0.28
N THR A 210 8.92 7.51 -0.08
CA THR A 210 9.58 7.38 1.24
C THR A 210 10.79 8.34 1.28
N PRO A 211 11.51 8.47 2.40
CA PRO A 211 11.63 9.73 3.15
C PRO A 211 11.75 11.04 2.35
N HIS A 212 10.98 12.05 2.78
CA HIS A 212 11.02 13.42 2.30
C HIS A 212 11.89 14.31 3.20
N ASN A 213 12.90 14.97 2.66
CA ASN A 213 13.70 15.94 3.40
C ASN A 213 13.65 17.31 2.71
N HIS A 214 12.97 18.26 3.36
CA HIS A 214 12.88 19.65 2.91
C HIS A 214 13.66 20.54 3.89
N SER A 215 14.70 21.22 3.41
CA SER A 215 15.48 22.16 4.21
C SER A 215 15.50 23.51 3.51
N ILE A 216 14.90 24.53 4.15
CA ILE A 216 14.89 25.91 3.65
C ILE A 216 15.57 26.78 4.70
N VAL A 217 16.66 27.44 4.33
CA VAL A 217 17.43 28.33 5.22
C VAL A 217 17.40 29.76 4.66
N THR A 218 16.88 30.71 5.44
CA THR A 218 16.85 32.16 5.13
C THR A 218 17.45 32.96 6.29
N THR A 219 18.29 33.95 6.00
CA THR A 219 19.09 34.68 7.02
C THR A 219 18.45 35.97 7.57
N THR A 220 17.22 36.36 7.19
CA THR A 220 16.54 37.61 7.63
C THR A 220 14.99 37.52 7.51
N PRO A 221 14.19 38.39 8.18
CA PRO A 221 12.72 38.29 8.18
C PRO A 221 12.12 38.80 6.87
N ALA A 222 11.72 37.87 5.99
CA ALA A 222 10.96 38.14 4.77
C ALA A 222 9.58 37.46 4.83
N ALA A 223 8.61 37.98 4.07
CA ALA A 223 7.28 37.37 3.92
C ALA A 223 7.38 36.06 3.12
N ASN A 224 7.53 34.93 3.83
CA ASN A 224 7.62 33.61 3.25
C ASN A 224 6.22 32.98 3.13
N ILE A 225 5.81 32.61 1.91
CA ILE A 225 4.59 31.83 1.67
C ILE A 225 5.02 30.44 1.18
N THR A 226 5.00 29.47 2.09
CA THR A 226 5.26 28.05 1.78
C THR A 226 3.92 27.33 1.70
N VAL A 227 3.53 26.90 0.51
CA VAL A 227 2.34 26.06 0.31
C VAL A 227 2.84 24.66 -0.03
N LEU A 228 2.99 23.84 1.01
CA LEU A 228 3.32 22.42 0.90
C LEU A 228 2.02 21.63 0.83
N THR A 229 1.71 21.11 -0.35
CA THR A 229 0.56 20.22 -0.55
C THR A 229 1.09 18.82 -0.78
N THR A 230 1.38 18.12 0.31
CA THR A 230 1.66 16.68 0.27
C THR A 230 0.33 15.95 0.26
N ARG A 231 -0.10 15.43 -0.90
CA ARG A 231 -1.17 14.44 -0.92
C ARG A 231 -0.56 13.07 -0.69
N GLU A 232 -0.25 12.78 0.57
CA GLU A 232 0.06 11.42 1.00
C GLU A 232 -1.14 10.52 0.71
N THR A 233 -0.93 9.54 -0.15
CA THR A 233 -1.83 8.39 -0.29
C THR A 233 -1.13 7.22 0.39
N VAL A 234 -1.01 7.26 1.72
CA VAL A 234 -0.59 6.10 2.52
C VAL A 234 -1.76 5.14 2.63
N GLY A 235 -1.80 4.21 1.67
CA GLY A 235 -2.62 3.03 1.74
C GLY A 235 -1.78 1.82 1.30
N PRO A 236 -1.83 0.69 2.02
CA PRO A 236 -0.94 -0.46 1.92
C PRO A 236 -0.63 -0.90 0.50
N THR A 237 0.62 -1.24 0.21
CA THR A 237 0.95 -1.91 -1.05
C THR A 237 0.57 -3.38 -0.94
N LEU A 238 -0.06 -3.91 -1.98
CA LEU A 238 -0.30 -5.35 -2.09
C LEU A 238 1.04 -6.08 -2.08
N SER A 239 1.35 -6.80 -1.00
CA SER A 239 2.56 -7.60 -0.90
C SER A 239 2.29 -9.04 -1.34
N PRO A 240 3.23 -9.68 -2.07
CA PRO A 240 3.13 -11.11 -2.41
C PRO A 240 3.36 -12.05 -1.21
N ILE A 241 3.68 -11.49 -0.03
CA ILE A 241 3.90 -12.22 1.23
C ILE A 241 2.99 -11.58 2.30
N PRO A 242 2.16 -12.37 3.02
CA PRO A 242 1.27 -11.85 4.07
C PRO A 242 2.09 -11.41 5.28
N SER A 243 2.39 -10.12 5.37
CA SER A 243 2.76 -9.51 6.66
C SER A 243 1.52 -9.53 7.57
N PRO A 244 1.61 -9.84 8.86
CA PRO A 244 0.44 -9.78 9.75
C PRO A 244 -0.11 -8.34 9.79
N PRO A 245 -1.41 -8.11 9.56
CA PRO A 245 -1.96 -6.76 9.65
C PRO A 245 -1.84 -6.23 11.09
N PRO A 246 -1.51 -4.95 11.27
CA PRO A 246 -1.43 -4.34 12.59
C PRO A 246 -2.82 -4.34 13.25
N VAL A 247 -2.86 -4.58 14.56
CA VAL A 247 -4.11 -4.49 15.33
C VAL A 247 -4.39 -3.02 15.64
N LEU A 248 -5.55 -2.54 15.19
CA LEU A 248 -6.00 -1.16 15.38
C LEU A 248 -7.25 -1.12 16.25
N ASN A 249 -7.44 0.01 16.94
CA ASN A 249 -8.58 0.24 17.82
C ASN A 249 -9.55 1.23 17.15
N TYR A 250 -10.83 0.88 17.14
CA TYR A 250 -11.92 1.64 16.57
C TYR A 250 -13.01 1.87 17.62
N SER A 251 -13.61 3.05 17.60
CA SER A 251 -14.69 3.40 18.53
C SER A 251 -15.70 4.34 17.90
N VAL A 252 -16.99 4.09 18.12
CA VAL A 252 -18.09 4.95 17.71
C VAL A 252 -18.86 5.39 18.96
N LYS A 253 -19.12 6.69 19.09
CA LYS A 253 -19.80 7.29 20.24
C LYS A 253 -21.25 7.62 19.91
N TRP A 254 -22.11 7.52 20.92
CA TRP A 254 -23.49 7.97 20.82
C TRP A 254 -23.57 9.46 20.47
N PRO A 255 -24.58 9.90 19.69
CA PRO A 255 -24.80 11.31 19.41
C PRO A 255 -24.91 12.11 20.72
N ASN A 256 -24.19 13.22 20.81
CA ASN A 256 -24.19 14.12 21.97
C ASN A 256 -23.79 13.47 23.31
N SER A 257 -23.12 12.32 23.29
CA SER A 257 -22.68 11.61 24.50
C SER A 257 -21.22 11.16 24.37
N SER A 258 -20.54 11.03 25.51
CA SER A 258 -19.19 10.46 25.59
C SER A 258 -19.20 8.93 25.66
N ALA A 259 -20.38 8.31 25.76
CA ALA A 259 -20.55 6.87 25.80
C ALA A 259 -20.30 6.23 24.42
N ILE A 260 -19.57 5.12 24.42
CA ILE A 260 -19.24 4.35 23.22
C ILE A 260 -20.37 3.35 22.94
N CYS A 261 -20.83 3.24 21.69
CA CYS A 261 -21.79 2.22 21.26
C CYS A 261 -21.13 1.08 20.47
N ILE A 262 -19.98 1.33 19.83
CA ILE A 262 -19.17 0.30 19.16
C ILE A 262 -17.73 0.47 19.63
N GLN A 263 -17.13 -0.61 20.10
CA GLN A 263 -15.70 -0.68 20.40
C GLN A 263 -15.12 -1.90 19.71
N ALA A 264 -13.98 -1.73 19.05
CA ALA A 264 -13.39 -2.79 18.26
C ALA A 264 -11.86 -2.70 18.28
N SER A 265 -11.19 -3.84 18.38
CA SER A 265 -9.74 -3.99 18.32
C SER A 265 -9.46 -5.16 17.39
N MET A 266 -8.92 -4.92 16.21
CA MET A 266 -8.72 -5.97 15.21
C MET A 266 -7.63 -5.62 14.20
N GLY A 267 -6.94 -6.64 13.69
CA GLY A 267 -6.15 -6.51 12.48
C GLY A 267 -7.02 -6.82 11.27
N LEU A 268 -7.00 -5.94 10.27
CA LEU A 268 -7.84 -6.03 9.08
C LEU A 268 -6.99 -6.21 7.82
N GLU A 269 -7.47 -7.03 6.90
CA GLU A 269 -6.81 -7.30 5.63
C GLU A 269 -7.85 -7.57 4.55
N LEU A 270 -7.70 -6.93 3.39
CA LEU A 270 -8.48 -7.22 2.19
C LEU A 270 -7.65 -8.10 1.26
N ILE A 271 -8.25 -9.16 0.75
CA ILE A 271 -7.60 -10.10 -0.16
C ILE A 271 -8.28 -9.98 -1.52
N VAL A 272 -7.50 -9.65 -2.54
CA VAL A 272 -7.96 -9.54 -3.91
C VAL A 272 -7.50 -10.75 -4.69
N LEU A 273 -8.42 -11.39 -5.42
CA LEU A 273 -8.07 -12.44 -6.37
C LEU A 273 -7.93 -11.82 -7.76
N SER A 274 -6.69 -11.77 -8.28
CA SER A 274 -6.39 -11.22 -9.60
C SER A 274 -5.54 -12.20 -10.40
N SER A 275 -6.02 -12.60 -11.58
CA SER A 275 -5.32 -13.57 -12.46
C SER A 275 -4.90 -14.86 -11.73
N ASN A 276 -5.79 -15.41 -10.90
CA ASN A 276 -5.55 -16.59 -10.05
C ASN A 276 -4.40 -16.45 -9.04
N LYS A 277 -4.06 -15.21 -8.66
CA LYS A 277 -3.13 -14.91 -7.57
C LYS A 277 -3.82 -14.07 -6.53
N GLU A 278 -3.64 -14.45 -5.27
CA GLU A 278 -4.08 -13.63 -4.14
C GLU A 278 -3.11 -12.47 -3.93
N GLN A 279 -3.68 -11.30 -3.69
CA GLN A 279 -2.97 -10.08 -3.35
C GLN A 279 -3.53 -9.55 -2.04
N TYR A 280 -2.66 -9.17 -1.12
CA TYR A 280 -3.03 -8.87 0.27
C TYR A 280 -2.87 -7.39 0.61
N PHE A 281 -3.91 -6.76 1.15
CA PHE A 281 -3.93 -5.35 1.55
C PHE A 281 -4.27 -5.21 3.04
N ASN A 282 -3.25 -5.01 3.88
CA ASN A 282 -3.40 -4.89 5.33
C ASN A 282 -3.84 -3.49 5.75
N ILE A 283 -4.96 -3.25 6.41
CA ILE A 283 -5.30 -1.90 6.85
C ILE A 283 -4.30 -1.40 7.90
N GLU A 284 -3.65 -0.27 7.61
CA GLU A 284 -2.63 0.36 8.46
C GLU A 284 -3.21 1.55 9.24
N ARG A 285 -2.50 1.99 10.29
CA ARG A 285 -2.93 3.15 11.10
C ARG A 285 -2.92 4.43 10.28
N ASP A 286 -1.86 4.61 9.49
CA ASP A 286 -1.58 5.84 8.78
C ASP A 286 -2.54 5.97 7.59
N GLY A 287 -3.25 7.09 7.51
CA GLY A 287 -4.26 7.31 6.48
C GLY A 287 -5.58 6.56 6.69
N THR A 288 -5.79 5.91 7.83
CA THR A 288 -7.06 5.27 8.19
C THR A 288 -7.83 6.11 9.22
N THR A 289 -9.12 6.32 8.96
CA THR A 289 -10.04 7.00 9.87
C THR A 289 -11.26 6.11 10.11
N SER A 290 -11.80 6.13 11.33
CA SER A 290 -13.05 5.43 11.66
C SER A 290 -14.15 6.41 12.00
N THR A 291 -15.29 6.23 11.37
CA THR A 291 -16.55 6.94 11.63
C THR A 291 -17.65 5.92 11.88
N GLY A 292 -18.86 6.36 12.21
CA GLY A 292 -19.97 5.46 12.41
C GLY A 292 -21.18 6.16 12.99
N THR A 293 -22.28 5.42 13.08
CA THR A 293 -23.53 5.83 13.70
C THR A 293 -23.95 4.80 14.73
N CYS A 294 -24.54 5.29 15.81
CA CYS A 294 -25.14 4.47 16.84
C CYS A 294 -26.65 4.53 16.68
N GLY A 295 -27.30 3.37 16.72
CA GLY A 295 -28.74 3.22 16.78
C GLY A 295 -29.10 2.10 17.74
N GLU A 296 -30.37 2.08 18.17
CA GLU A 296 -30.85 1.12 19.18
C GLU A 296 -30.83 -0.33 18.65
N ASP A 297 -31.24 -0.51 17.39
CA ASP A 297 -31.32 -1.82 16.76
C ASP A 297 -30.19 -2.07 15.74
N LYS A 298 -29.68 -1.00 15.10
CA LYS A 298 -28.58 -1.07 14.13
C LYS A 298 -27.57 0.04 14.38
N SER A 299 -26.30 -0.32 14.33
CA SER A 299 -25.18 0.63 14.42
C SER A 299 -24.14 0.27 13.37
N ASN A 300 -23.39 1.24 12.85
CA ASN A 300 -22.36 0.97 11.85
C ASN A 300 -20.99 1.53 12.25
N LEU A 301 -19.95 0.82 11.82
CA LEU A 301 -18.56 1.24 11.86
C LEU A 301 -18.08 1.36 10.42
N ASN A 302 -17.64 2.55 10.03
CA ASN A 302 -17.09 2.81 8.71
C ASN A 302 -15.62 3.20 8.83
N ILE A 303 -14.74 2.38 8.26
CA ILE A 303 -13.29 2.53 8.27
C ILE A 303 -12.87 3.00 6.89
N THR A 304 -12.49 4.27 6.77
CA THR A 304 -12.06 4.88 5.51
C THR A 304 -10.54 4.97 5.48
N PHE A 305 -9.94 4.53 4.39
CA PHE A 305 -8.50 4.59 4.16
C PHE A 305 -8.20 5.10 2.74
N ASN A 306 -6.95 5.44 2.48
CA ASN A 306 -6.56 6.12 1.24
C ASN A 306 -6.92 5.42 -0.09
N LYS A 307 -7.23 4.11 -0.06
CA LYS A 307 -7.61 3.31 -1.23
C LYS A 307 -9.08 2.86 -1.24
N GLY A 308 -9.88 3.22 -0.24
CA GLY A 308 -11.28 2.82 -0.18
C GLY A 308 -11.84 2.82 1.24
N PHE A 309 -12.78 1.92 1.51
CA PHE A 309 -13.43 1.84 2.82
C PHE A 309 -13.87 0.43 3.16
N ILE A 310 -14.12 0.19 4.44
CA ILE A 310 -14.77 -1.01 4.99
C ILE A 310 -15.93 -0.54 5.86
N GLY A 311 -17.15 -0.93 5.51
CA GLY A 311 -18.35 -0.76 6.32
C GLY A 311 -18.70 -2.05 7.04
N ILE A 312 -18.93 -1.97 8.35
CA ILE A 312 -19.40 -3.08 9.19
C ILE A 312 -20.67 -2.63 9.89
N THR A 313 -21.77 -3.33 9.65
CA THR A 313 -23.07 -3.04 10.27
C THR A 313 -23.38 -4.11 11.31
N PHE A 314 -23.69 -3.65 12.51
CA PHE A 314 -24.12 -4.46 13.62
C PHE A 314 -25.63 -4.40 13.74
N GLU A 315 -26.23 -5.54 14.06
CA GLU A 315 -27.67 -5.67 14.30
C GLU A 315 -27.91 -6.35 15.64
N LYS A 316 -28.81 -5.75 16.42
CA LYS A 316 -29.28 -6.28 17.69
C LYS A 316 -30.42 -7.26 17.43
N SER A 317 -30.43 -8.38 18.14
CA SER A 317 -31.46 -9.40 18.06
C SER A 317 -31.73 -9.95 19.45
N GLU A 318 -32.84 -9.51 20.03
CA GLU A 318 -33.26 -9.81 21.41
C GLU A 318 -32.11 -9.55 22.39
N ASP A 319 -31.51 -10.61 22.93
CA ASP A 319 -30.42 -10.60 23.91
C ASP A 319 -29.02 -10.71 23.29
N SER A 320 -28.93 -10.67 21.96
CA SER A 320 -27.69 -10.86 21.21
C SER A 320 -27.43 -9.72 20.22
N TYR A 321 -26.21 -9.65 19.72
CA TYR A 321 -25.87 -8.85 18.55
C TYR A 321 -24.92 -9.62 17.65
N TYR A 322 -24.88 -9.22 16.38
CA TYR A 322 -24.00 -9.80 15.36
C TYR A 322 -23.69 -8.76 14.28
N ILE A 323 -22.69 -9.05 13.46
CA ILE A 323 -22.45 -8.30 12.21
C ILE A 323 -23.42 -8.83 11.16
N SER A 324 -24.38 -7.99 10.76
CA SER A 324 -25.40 -8.31 9.76
C SER A 324 -24.92 -8.07 8.34
N GLU A 325 -23.98 -7.15 8.18
CA GLU A 325 -23.45 -6.74 6.89
C GLU A 325 -22.00 -6.31 6.98
N ILE A 326 -21.22 -6.72 5.98
CA ILE A 326 -19.87 -6.21 5.70
C ILE A 326 -19.84 -5.77 4.24
N GLU A 327 -19.35 -4.56 4.00
CA GLU A 327 -19.06 -4.07 2.66
C GLU A 327 -17.64 -3.49 2.62
N ALA A 328 -16.97 -3.66 1.48
CA ALA A 328 -15.65 -3.10 1.29
C ALA A 328 -15.45 -2.63 -0.14
N LEU A 329 -14.67 -1.57 -0.26
CA LEU A 329 -14.19 -1.03 -1.52
C LEU A 329 -12.67 -0.89 -1.44
N LEU A 330 -11.98 -1.36 -2.46
CA LEU A 330 -10.53 -1.22 -2.61
C LEU A 330 -10.17 -0.84 -4.04
N LYS A 331 -9.48 0.28 -4.20
CA LYS A 331 -8.93 0.75 -5.47
C LYS A 331 -7.44 0.43 -5.54
N LEU A 332 -7.02 -0.38 -6.50
CA LEU A 332 -5.61 -0.68 -6.75
C LEU A 332 -4.99 0.31 -7.75
N SER A 333 -3.84 0.87 -7.38
CA SER A 333 -3.02 1.74 -8.22
C SER A 333 -1.70 1.00 -8.51
N PRO A 334 -1.15 1.04 -9.75
CA PRO A 334 -1.45 1.95 -10.86
C PRO A 334 -2.54 1.49 -11.85
N GLN A 335 -3.10 0.29 -11.71
CA GLN A 335 -4.07 -0.23 -12.70
C GLN A 335 -5.44 0.47 -12.67
N GLY A 336 -5.77 1.17 -11.58
CA GLY A 336 -7.06 1.87 -11.43
C GLY A 336 -8.26 0.95 -11.18
N VAL A 337 -8.02 -0.37 -11.05
CA VAL A 337 -9.07 -1.38 -10.87
C VAL A 337 -9.71 -1.24 -9.50
N LEU A 338 -11.04 -1.23 -9.49
CA LEU A 338 -11.86 -1.10 -8.29
C LEU A 338 -12.48 -2.45 -7.96
N TYR A 339 -12.22 -2.91 -6.74
CA TYR A 339 -12.81 -4.10 -6.16
C TYR A 339 -13.85 -3.66 -5.15
N TYR A 340 -15.08 -4.10 -5.34
CA TYR A 340 -16.18 -3.86 -4.41
C TYR A 340 -16.83 -5.20 -4.09
N GLY A 341 -17.21 -5.36 -2.83
CA GLY A 341 -17.93 -6.54 -2.39
C GLY A 341 -18.77 -6.22 -1.17
N LYS A 342 -19.87 -6.94 -1.02
CA LYS A 342 -20.80 -6.77 0.07
C LYS A 342 -21.43 -8.11 0.42
N LYS A 343 -21.45 -8.42 1.71
CA LYS A 343 -22.10 -9.60 2.26
C LYS A 343 -23.15 -9.16 3.27
N THR A 344 -24.41 -9.48 2.99
CA THR A 344 -25.57 -9.15 3.83
C THR A 344 -26.24 -10.41 4.39
N ASN A 345 -27.18 -10.22 5.33
CA ASN A 345 -28.00 -11.28 5.91
C ASN A 345 -27.18 -12.42 6.52
N GLN A 346 -26.06 -12.08 7.16
CA GLN A 346 -25.24 -13.03 7.90
C GLN A 346 -25.36 -12.74 9.40
N GLN A 347 -25.12 -13.75 10.24
CA GLN A 347 -24.96 -13.55 11.69
C GLN A 347 -23.50 -13.77 12.06
N LEU A 348 -22.61 -12.94 11.52
CA LEU A 348 -21.17 -13.07 11.75
C LEU A 348 -20.82 -12.57 13.16
N PHE A 349 -19.93 -13.29 13.83
CA PHE A 349 -19.36 -12.90 15.14
C PHE A 349 -20.45 -12.65 16.20
N LYS A 350 -21.53 -13.45 16.16
CA LYS A 350 -22.66 -13.35 17.08
C LYS A 350 -22.24 -13.57 18.53
N THR A 351 -22.73 -12.73 19.42
CA THR A 351 -22.57 -12.90 20.88
C THR A 351 -23.68 -12.19 21.66
N TRP A 352 -23.72 -12.39 22.97
CA TRP A 352 -24.71 -11.81 23.88
C TRP A 352 -24.47 -10.31 24.11
N LEU A 353 -25.54 -9.56 24.37
CA LEU A 353 -25.44 -8.16 24.80
C LEU A 353 -24.62 -8.05 26.09
N GLY A 354 -23.76 -7.03 26.15
CA GLY A 354 -22.82 -6.83 27.26
C GLY A 354 -21.57 -7.72 27.21
N TYR A 355 -21.46 -8.62 26.22
CA TYR A 355 -20.25 -9.39 25.95
C TYR A 355 -19.47 -8.81 24.77
N SER A 356 -18.15 -8.98 24.77
CA SER A 356 -17.27 -8.76 23.63
C SER A 356 -16.98 -10.08 22.92
N PHE A 357 -17.16 -10.12 21.60
CA PHE A 357 -16.70 -11.23 20.78
C PHE A 357 -15.17 -11.16 20.67
N LYS A 358 -14.46 -12.27 20.89
CA LYS A 358 -13.00 -12.36 20.77
C LYS A 358 -12.58 -13.58 19.95
N CYS A 359 -11.66 -13.37 19.01
CA CYS A 359 -11.11 -14.43 18.17
C CYS A 359 -9.66 -14.11 17.80
N ALA A 360 -8.71 -14.90 18.27
CA ALA A 360 -7.30 -14.78 17.94
C ALA A 360 -7.00 -15.28 16.52
N SER A 361 -7.69 -16.35 16.13
CA SER A 361 -7.60 -17.00 14.82
C SER A 361 -8.06 -16.10 13.67
N LYS A 362 -7.53 -16.37 12.48
CA LYS A 362 -7.91 -15.66 11.26
C LYS A 362 -9.36 -16.00 10.91
N GLN A 363 -10.17 -14.99 10.63
CA GLN A 363 -11.54 -15.15 10.12
C GLN A 363 -11.64 -14.51 8.74
N THR A 364 -12.22 -15.21 7.76
CA THR A 364 -12.29 -14.75 6.38
C THR A 364 -13.73 -14.82 5.86
N VAL A 365 -14.17 -13.73 5.23
CA VAL A 365 -15.52 -13.57 4.68
C VAL A 365 -15.38 -13.20 3.21
N MET A 366 -15.97 -13.99 2.32
CA MET A 366 -16.05 -13.65 0.90
C MET A 366 -17.10 -12.56 0.68
N LEU A 367 -16.67 -11.40 0.21
CA LEU A 367 -17.54 -10.26 -0.08
C LEU A 367 -17.96 -10.20 -1.55
N ALA A 368 -17.12 -10.71 -2.44
CA ALA A 368 -17.36 -10.93 -3.87
C ALA A 368 -16.40 -12.04 -4.37
N ASP A 369 -16.58 -12.51 -5.60
CA ASP A 369 -15.72 -13.54 -6.21
C ASP A 369 -14.24 -13.14 -6.24
N SER A 370 -13.95 -11.83 -6.33
CA SER A 370 -12.61 -11.27 -6.40
C SER A 370 -12.16 -10.50 -5.14
N LEU A 371 -12.97 -10.48 -4.07
CA LEU A 371 -12.68 -9.72 -2.86
C LEU A 371 -13.09 -10.47 -1.58
N GLN A 372 -12.12 -10.68 -0.69
CA GLN A 372 -12.34 -11.25 0.63
C GLN A 372 -11.93 -10.26 1.72
N PHE A 373 -12.66 -10.30 2.83
CA PHE A 373 -12.37 -9.56 4.05
C PHE A 373 -11.82 -10.52 5.09
N ARG A 374 -10.64 -10.22 5.64
CA ARG A 374 -9.98 -11.04 6.65
C ARG A 374 -9.71 -10.23 7.91
N THR A 375 -9.98 -10.84 9.05
CA THR A 375 -9.64 -10.31 10.38
C THR A 375 -8.70 -11.24 11.13
N ILE A 376 -7.91 -10.67 12.04
CA ILE A 376 -7.02 -11.40 12.96
C ILE A 376 -7.00 -10.70 14.32
N LYS A 377 -6.81 -11.46 15.41
CA LYS A 377 -6.77 -10.91 16.78
C LYS A 377 -7.93 -9.94 17.04
N THR A 378 -9.13 -10.37 16.68
CA THR A 378 -10.34 -9.55 16.74
C THR A 378 -10.91 -9.59 18.15
N GLN A 379 -11.23 -8.44 18.71
CA GLN A 379 -12.11 -8.27 19.84
C GLN A 379 -13.06 -7.11 19.56
N LEU A 380 -14.36 -7.32 19.61
CA LEU A 380 -15.33 -6.27 19.31
C LEU A 380 -16.59 -6.36 20.17
N GLN A 381 -17.28 -5.23 20.31
CA GLN A 381 -18.53 -5.12 21.02
C GLN A 381 -19.39 -3.99 20.47
N ALA A 382 -20.71 -4.20 20.47
CA ALA A 382 -21.69 -3.22 20.04
C ALA A 382 -22.85 -3.08 21.04
N PHE A 383 -23.57 -1.95 20.96
CA PHE A 383 -24.77 -1.57 21.71
C PHE A 383 -24.57 -1.35 23.21
N SER A 384 -24.36 -2.41 23.99
CA SER A 384 -24.30 -2.35 25.46
C SER A 384 -22.84 -2.37 25.92
N ILE A 385 -22.22 -1.20 26.04
CA ILE A 385 -20.83 -1.02 26.49
C ILE A 385 -20.83 -0.16 27.74
N ASN A 386 -20.33 -0.71 28.85
CA ASN A 386 -20.24 -0.01 30.13
C ASN A 386 -18.82 0.51 30.36
N ASP A 387 -18.69 1.69 30.96
CA ASP A 387 -17.42 2.35 31.29
C ASP A 387 -16.43 2.50 30.11
N ASN A 388 -16.94 2.53 28.87
CA ASN A 388 -16.14 2.60 27.64
C ASN A 388 -15.07 1.48 27.54
N LYS A 389 -15.37 0.30 28.11
CA LYS A 389 -14.50 -0.88 28.13
C LYS A 389 -15.25 -2.10 27.59
N PHE A 390 -14.47 -3.04 27.04
CA PHE A 390 -15.01 -4.35 26.68
C PHE A 390 -15.62 -5.05 27.91
N GLY A 391 -16.80 -5.60 27.70
CA GLY A 391 -17.48 -6.46 28.65
C GLY A 391 -16.93 -7.88 28.66
N LYS A 392 -17.74 -8.82 29.15
CA LYS A 392 -17.35 -10.23 29.30
C LYS A 392 -16.96 -10.82 27.94
N VAL A 393 -15.94 -11.68 27.90
CA VAL A 393 -15.44 -12.22 26.64
C VAL A 393 -16.23 -13.45 26.21
N SER A 394 -16.60 -13.51 24.94
CA SER A 394 -17.12 -14.69 24.24
C SER A 394 -16.13 -15.09 23.15
N GLU A 395 -15.49 -16.25 23.30
CA GLU A 395 -14.43 -16.71 22.40
C GLU A 395 -15.01 -17.47 21.19
N CYS A 396 -14.31 -17.38 20.05
CA CYS A 396 -14.72 -18.08 18.83
C CYS A 396 -14.33 -19.57 18.86
N LEU A 397 -15.11 -20.39 18.17
CA LEU A 397 -14.81 -21.83 18.03
C LEU A 397 -13.48 -22.10 17.31
N ALA A 398 -13.02 -21.19 16.45
CA ALA A 398 -11.77 -21.35 15.70
C ALA A 398 -10.52 -21.34 16.60
N ASP A 399 -10.59 -20.71 17.78
CA ASP A 399 -9.49 -20.74 18.75
C ASP A 399 -9.45 -22.07 19.54
N HIS A 400 -10.53 -22.85 19.53
CA HIS A 400 -10.54 -24.17 20.13
C HIS A 400 -9.91 -25.20 19.20
N ASN A 401 -8.82 -25.81 19.63
CA ASN A 401 -8.18 -26.91 18.91
C ASN A 401 -9.00 -28.20 19.05
N THR A 402 -10.07 -28.32 18.27
CA THR A 402 -10.99 -29.48 18.28
C THR A 402 -10.25 -30.80 18.00
N VAL A 403 -9.14 -30.75 17.25
CA VAL A 403 -8.32 -31.92 16.93
C VAL A 403 -7.68 -32.51 18.18
N ALA A 404 -7.13 -31.69 19.07
CA ALA A 404 -6.55 -32.16 20.32
C ALA A 404 -7.60 -32.82 21.23
N ILE A 405 -8.81 -32.28 21.25
CA ILE A 405 -9.94 -32.83 22.03
C ILE A 405 -10.39 -34.17 21.43
N ALA A 406 -10.52 -34.24 20.10
CA ALA A 406 -10.93 -35.46 19.40
C ALA A 406 -9.90 -36.60 19.56
N VAL A 407 -8.60 -36.29 19.42
CA VAL A 407 -7.52 -37.27 19.65
C VAL A 407 -7.51 -37.71 21.12
N GLY A 408 -7.65 -36.78 22.06
CA GLY A 408 -7.75 -37.10 23.49
C GLY A 408 -8.90 -38.07 23.79
N LEU A 409 -10.09 -37.81 23.26
CA LEU A 409 -11.25 -38.70 23.43
C LEU A 409 -11.04 -40.06 22.78
N THR A 410 -10.43 -40.11 21.60
CA THR A 410 -10.15 -41.37 20.89
C THR A 410 -9.20 -42.25 21.71
N VAL A 411 -8.13 -41.67 22.26
CA VAL A 411 -7.16 -42.38 23.11
C VAL A 411 -7.82 -42.91 24.39
N VAL A 412 -8.68 -42.12 25.03
CA VAL A 412 -9.41 -42.56 26.24
C VAL A 412 -10.34 -43.74 25.93
N ILE A 413 -11.08 -43.68 24.83
CA ILE A 413 -11.96 -44.79 24.41
C ILE A 413 -11.14 -46.07 24.16
N LEU A 414 -10.00 -45.97 23.49
CA LEU A 414 -9.12 -47.13 23.23
C LEU A 414 -8.58 -47.76 24.52
N ILE A 415 -8.21 -46.95 25.51
CA ILE A 415 -7.75 -47.44 26.82
C ILE A 415 -8.89 -48.17 27.54
N VAL A 416 -10.08 -47.58 27.58
CA VAL A 416 -11.25 -48.20 28.25
C VAL A 416 -11.63 -49.52 27.58
N LEU A 417 -11.67 -49.58 26.24
CA LEU A 417 -11.93 -50.81 25.50
C LEU A 417 -10.88 -51.89 25.80
N SER A 418 -9.60 -51.50 25.85
CA SER A 418 -8.51 -52.43 26.18
C SER A 418 -8.66 -53.02 27.58
N LEU A 419 -9.08 -52.22 28.56
CA LEU A 419 -9.34 -52.67 29.93
C LEU A 419 -10.56 -53.61 30.02
N ILE A 420 -11.63 -53.34 29.26
CA ILE A 420 -12.82 -54.21 29.20
C ILE A 420 -12.44 -55.58 28.61
N ILE A 421 -11.72 -55.58 27.47
CA ILE A 421 -11.25 -56.82 26.82
C ILE A 421 -10.33 -57.61 27.77
N TYR A 422 -9.40 -56.93 28.43
CA TYR A 422 -8.51 -57.55 29.41
C TYR A 422 -9.26 -58.13 30.61
N GLY A 423 -10.28 -57.43 31.12
CA GLY A 423 -11.14 -57.93 32.19
C GLY A 423 -11.92 -59.19 31.80
N ILE A 424 -12.47 -59.24 30.58
CA ILE A 424 -13.14 -60.44 30.05
C ILE A 424 -12.15 -61.60 29.89
N TYR A 425 -10.94 -61.32 29.40
CA TYR A 425 -9.87 -62.32 29.25
C TYR A 425 -9.48 -62.95 30.60
N ILE A 426 -9.26 -62.12 31.64
CA ILE A 426 -8.99 -62.62 33.00
C ILE A 426 -10.15 -63.45 33.54
N LYS A 427 -11.39 -62.99 33.38
CA LYS A 427 -12.57 -63.70 33.91
C LYS A 427 -12.73 -65.08 33.27
N ARG A 428 -12.52 -65.21 31.95
CA ARG A 428 -12.52 -66.51 31.25
C ARG A 428 -11.42 -67.46 31.71
N LYS A 429 -10.26 -66.94 32.11
CA LYS A 429 -9.17 -67.76 32.66
C LYS A 429 -9.49 -68.30 34.05
N SER A 430 -10.32 -67.59 34.83
CA SER A 430 -10.75 -68.01 36.16
C SER A 430 -11.75 -69.17 36.14
N ASP A 431 -12.58 -69.29 35.09
CA ASP A 431 -13.57 -70.38 34.95
C ASP A 431 -12.94 -71.72 34.48
N GLY A 432 -11.63 -71.75 34.18
CA GLY A 432 -10.92 -72.92 33.66
C GLY A 432 -10.30 -73.86 34.69
N TYR A 433 -10.48 -73.63 35.99
CA TYR A 433 -10.03 -74.56 37.04
C TYR A 433 -11.23 -75.20 37.75
N GLN A 434 -11.83 -76.19 37.11
CA GLN A 434 -12.68 -77.15 37.79
C GLN A 434 -11.77 -78.17 38.50
N ARG A 435 -11.74 -78.13 39.84
CA ARG A 435 -11.04 -79.12 40.68
C ARG A 435 -11.62 -80.51 40.42
N ILE A 436 -10.75 -81.47 40.09
CA ILE A 436 -10.97 -82.91 40.29
C ILE A 436 -10.48 -83.26 41.70
#